data_AF-A0A382WA10-F1
#
_entry.id   AF-A0A382WA10-F1
#
_cell.length_a   1.000
_cell.length_b   1.000
_cell.length_c   1.000
_cell.angle_alpha   90.00
_cell.angle_beta   90.00
_cell.angle_gamma   90.00
#
_symmetry.space_group_name_H-M   'P 1'
#
loop_
_entity.id
_entity.type
_entity.pdbx_description
1 polymer ?
#
loop_
_entity_poly.entity_id
_entity_poly.type
_entity_poly.pdbx_seq_one_letter_code
_entity_poly.pdbx_strand_id
1 'polypeptide(L)'
;MLTLEATEFEITDGAAWIRLNRPEARNALSAALVNEVYHHLQAANDNPDVRCIVITGKGPAFCAGADLKSPPGQVVDGRSRAIAYPDVLSSIMD
;
A
#
# COMPACT_ATOMS: atom_id res chain seq x y z
N MET A 1 7.99 -6.50 -11.45
CA MET A 1 6.72 -5.94 -10.95
C MET A 1 5.88 -7.06 -10.36
N LEU A 2 5.59 -6.98 -9.06
CA LEU A 2 4.70 -7.85 -8.30
C LEU A 2 3.31 -7.20 -8.29
N THR A 3 2.25 -7.95 -8.54
CA THR A 3 0.86 -7.47 -8.46
C THR A 3 0.11 -8.29 -7.43
N LEU A 4 -0.54 -7.60 -6.49
CA LEU A 4 -1.44 -8.18 -5.50
C LEU A 4 -2.88 -7.74 -5.79
N GLU A 5 -3.80 -7.94 -4.84
CA GLU A 5 -5.23 -7.64 -5.04
C GLU A 5 -5.46 -6.15 -5.27
N ALA A 6 -4.80 -5.29 -4.48
CA ALA A 6 -5.07 -3.86 -4.43
C ALA A 6 -3.87 -2.98 -4.75
N THR A 7 -2.69 -3.56 -5.01
CA THR A 7 -1.43 -2.85 -5.27
C THR A 7 -0.55 -3.52 -6.32
N GLU A 8 0.34 -2.73 -6.91
CA GLU A 8 1.48 -3.21 -7.71
C GLU A 8 2.78 -2.67 -7.09
N PHE A 9 3.85 -3.47 -7.12
CA PHE A 9 5.16 -3.15 -6.53
C PHE A 9 6.32 -3.48 -7.47
N GLU A 10 7.27 -2.57 -7.59
CA GLU A 10 8.53 -2.82 -8.30
C GLU A 10 9.66 -1.96 -7.75
N ILE A 11 10.90 -2.44 -7.84
CA ILE A 11 12.09 -1.66 -7.53
C ILE A 11 12.83 -1.44 -8.86
N THR A 12 13.05 -0.17 -9.22
CA THR A 12 13.83 0.21 -10.41
C THR A 12 14.67 1.45 -10.09
N ASP A 13 15.93 1.45 -10.52
CA ASP A 13 16.87 2.57 -10.36
C ASP A 13 17.04 3.08 -8.90
N GLY A 14 16.89 2.15 -7.94
CA GLY A 14 16.93 2.43 -6.51
C GLY A 14 15.67 3.13 -5.97
N ALA A 15 14.58 3.16 -6.73
CA ALA A 15 13.27 3.61 -6.27
C ALA A 15 12.31 2.42 -6.15
N ALA A 16 11.67 2.28 -5.00
CA ALA A 16 10.57 1.34 -4.77
C ALA A 16 9.25 2.02 -5.16
N TRP A 17 8.60 1.53 -6.21
CA TRP A 17 7.35 2.04 -6.74
C TRP A 17 6.19 1.20 -6.21
N ILE A 18 5.32 1.82 -5.42
CA ILE A 18 4.07 1.25 -4.92
C ILE A 18 2.91 1.93 -5.66
N ARG A 19 2.17 1.18 -6.47
CA ARG A 19 1.00 1.70 -7.20
C ARG A 19 -0.28 1.18 -6.57
N LEU A 20 -1.17 2.08 -6.16
CA LEU A 20 -2.52 1.72 -5.75
C LEU A 20 -3.30 1.26 -7.00
N ASN A 21 -3.88 0.07 -6.97
CA ASN A 21 -4.43 -0.62 -8.13
C ASN A 21 -5.91 -0.99 -7.93
N ARG A 22 -6.72 0.00 -7.55
CA ARG A 22 -8.20 -0.09 -7.48
C ARG A 22 -8.86 1.09 -8.22
N PRO A 23 -8.57 1.30 -9.52
CA PRO A 23 -9.03 2.48 -10.26
C PRO A 23 -10.57 2.64 -10.31
N GLU A 24 -11.31 1.53 -10.28
CA GLU A 24 -12.77 1.45 -10.19
C GLU A 24 -13.33 2.01 -8.88
N ALA A 25 -12.57 1.88 -7.79
CA ALA A 25 -12.87 2.47 -6.49
C ALA A 25 -12.12 3.78 -6.24
N ARG A 26 -11.52 4.39 -7.29
CA ARG A 26 -10.67 5.59 -7.19
C ARG A 26 -9.55 5.42 -6.14
N ASN A 27 -9.02 4.21 -6.03
CA ASN A 27 -7.98 3.83 -5.08
C ASN A 27 -8.35 4.15 -3.62
N ALA A 28 -9.62 4.01 -3.25
CA ALA A 28 -10.05 4.12 -1.87
C ALA A 28 -9.32 3.09 -0.98
N LEU A 29 -8.93 3.51 0.22
CA LEU A 29 -8.11 2.77 1.16
C LEU A 29 -8.94 1.68 1.84
N SER A 30 -9.04 0.53 1.19
CA SER A 30 -9.61 -0.67 1.79
C SER A 30 -8.63 -1.33 2.75
N ALA A 31 -9.14 -2.23 3.60
CA ALA A 31 -8.28 -3.05 4.45
C ALA A 31 -7.22 -3.83 3.65
N ALA A 32 -7.57 -4.41 2.50
CA ALA A 32 -6.62 -5.10 1.62
C ALA A 32 -5.52 -4.16 1.12
N LEU A 33 -5.90 -2.99 0.59
CA LEU A 33 -4.96 -1.99 0.07
C LEU A 33 -3.98 -1.53 1.16
N VAL A 34 -4.47 -1.19 2.34
CA VAL A 34 -3.63 -0.72 3.45
C VAL A 34 -2.65 -1.79 3.92
N ASN A 35 -3.10 -3.05 4.04
CA ASN A 35 -2.24 -4.16 4.41
C ASN A 35 -1.13 -4.39 3.38
N GLU A 36 -1.47 -4.37 2.10
CA GLU A 36 -0.49 -4.57 1.03
C GLU A 36 0.52 -3.42 0.95
N VAL A 37 0.08 -2.16 1.08
CA VAL A 37 0.99 -1.00 1.13
C VAL A 37 1.97 -1.14 2.29
N TYR A 38 1.50 -1.54 3.47
CA TYR A 38 2.40 -1.75 4.61
C TYR A 38 3.44 -2.83 4.34
N HIS A 39 3.05 -3.96 3.75
CA HIS A 39 4.01 -5.01 3.39
C HIS A 39 5.07 -4.52 2.38
N HIS A 40 4.66 -3.71 1.40
CA HIS A 40 5.61 -3.12 0.45
C HIS A 40 6.52 -2.08 1.10
N LEU A 41 6.03 -1.28 2.05
CA LEU A 41 6.84 -0.35 2.83
C LEU A 41 7.91 -1.08 3.64
N GLN A 42 7.53 -2.15 4.35
CA GLN A 42 8.48 -2.97 5.11
C GLN A 42 9.53 -3.60 4.18
N ALA A 43 9.10 -4.19 3.06
CA ALA A 43 10.01 -4.77 2.08
C ALA A 43 10.97 -3.73 1.45
N ALA A 44 10.52 -2.49 1.28
CA ALA A 44 11.34 -1.40 0.78
C ALA A 44 12.34 -0.90 1.85
N ASN A 45 11.91 -0.75 3.11
CA ASN A 45 12.75 -0.31 4.22
C ASN A 45 13.86 -1.32 4.55
N ASP A 46 13.57 -2.61 4.42
CA ASP A 46 14.55 -3.69 4.65
C ASP A 46 15.53 -3.88 3.47
N ASN A 47 15.33 -3.19 2.35
CA ASN A 47 16.15 -3.35 1.15
C ASN A 47 17.21 -2.23 1.03
N PRO A 48 18.51 -2.54 1.21
CA PRO A 48 19.58 -1.55 1.16
C PRO A 48 19.79 -0.90 -0.22
N ASP A 49 19.26 -1.49 -1.30
CA ASP A 49 19.34 -0.92 -2.66
C ASP A 49 18.25 0.14 -2.90
N VAL A 50 17.23 0.21 -2.04
CA VAL A 50 16.15 1.21 -2.11
C VAL A 50 16.61 2.51 -1.45
N ARG A 51 16.55 3.60 -2.21
CA ARG A 51 16.93 4.95 -1.78
C ARG A 51 15.75 5.91 -1.71
N CYS A 52 14.62 5.53 -2.30
CA CYS A 52 13.40 6.33 -2.36
C CYS A 52 12.18 5.41 -2.50
N ILE A 53 11.07 5.78 -1.87
CA ILE A 53 9.77 5.14 -2.05
C ILE A 53 8.85 6.12 -2.78
N VAL A 54 8.25 5.65 -3.87
CA VAL A 54 7.24 6.39 -4.65
C VAL A 54 5.91 5.69 -4.49
N ILE A 55 4.94 6.39 -3.91
CA ILE A 55 3.55 5.91 -3.82
C ILE A 55 2.71 6.70 -4.81
N THR A 56 2.01 6.03 -5.72
CA THR A 56 1.13 6.67 -6.69
C THR A 56 -0.11 5.82 -6.97
N GLY A 57 -1.12 6.37 -7.65
CA GLY A 57 -2.36 5.67 -7.98
C GLY A 57 -2.45 5.32 -9.47
N LYS A 58 -2.99 4.15 -9.78
CA LYS A 58 -3.34 3.77 -11.15
C LYS A 58 -4.70 4.35 -11.54
N GLY A 59 -4.84 4.74 -12.80
CA GLY A 59 -6.06 5.34 -13.31
C GLY A 59 -6.18 6.84 -12.97
N PRO A 60 -7.40 7.38 -12.84
CA PRO A 60 -7.62 8.82 -12.90
C PRO A 60 -7.38 9.58 -11.58
N ALA A 61 -7.08 8.89 -10.48
CA ALA A 61 -6.91 9.50 -9.17
C ALA A 61 -5.80 8.81 -8.38
N PHE A 62 -5.11 9.57 -7.51
CA PHE A 62 -4.19 8.99 -6.54
C PHE A 62 -4.94 8.08 -5.56
N CYS A 63 -5.81 8.66 -4.74
CA CYS A 63 -6.60 7.98 -3.71
C CYS A 63 -7.81 8.84 -3.31
N ALA A 64 -8.97 8.22 -3.13
CA ALA A 64 -10.20 8.89 -2.70
C ALA A 64 -10.35 9.02 -1.16
N GLY A 65 -9.37 8.56 -0.38
CA GLY A 65 -9.43 8.48 1.08
C GLY A 65 -9.93 7.13 1.58
N ALA A 66 -10.51 7.09 2.78
CA ALA A 66 -10.97 5.85 3.42
C ALA A 66 -12.06 5.13 2.61
N ASP A 67 -11.96 3.80 2.48
CA ASP A 67 -13.03 2.99 1.90
C ASP A 67 -14.11 2.73 2.95
N LEU A 68 -15.26 3.40 2.82
CA LEU A 68 -16.36 3.27 3.77
C LEU A 68 -17.03 1.88 3.75
N LYS A 69 -16.83 1.09 2.70
CA LYS A 69 -17.38 -0.27 2.59
C LYS A 69 -16.43 -1.33 3.15
N SER A 70 -15.13 -1.03 3.22
CA SER A 70 -14.08 -1.90 3.75
C SER A 70 -13.04 -1.07 4.52
N PRO A 71 -13.39 -0.54 5.69
CA PRO A 71 -12.50 0.41 6.38
C PRO A 71 -11.15 -0.23 6.74
N PRO A 72 -10.05 0.55 6.72
CA PRO A 72 -8.74 0.11 7.19
C PRO A 72 -8.78 -0.44 8.62
N GLY A 73 -7.85 -1.35 8.95
CA GLY A 73 -7.79 -1.96 10.29
C GLY A 73 -8.87 -3.01 10.55
N GLN A 74 -9.62 -3.44 9.52
CA GLN A 74 -10.44 -4.65 9.59
C GLN A 74 -9.59 -5.88 9.24
N VAL A 75 -9.83 -6.99 9.94
CA VAL A 75 -9.17 -8.28 9.63
C VAL A 75 -9.76 -8.81 8.33
N VAL A 76 -8.94 -8.89 7.30
CA VAL A 76 -9.29 -9.59 6.06
C VAL A 76 -8.80 -11.04 6.21
N ASP A 77 -9.75 -11.98 6.28
CA ASP A 77 -9.51 -13.42 6.15
C ASP A 77 -8.83 -14.17 7.31
N GLY A 78 -8.88 -13.64 8.54
CA GLY A 78 -8.50 -14.34 9.78
C GLY A 78 -7.02 -14.73 9.94
N ARG A 79 -6.20 -14.54 8.90
CA ARG A 79 -4.77 -14.92 8.86
C ARG A 79 -3.81 -13.73 8.98
N SER A 80 -4.29 -12.51 8.77
CA SER A 80 -3.48 -11.29 8.84
C SER A 80 -3.95 -10.39 9.97
N ARG A 81 -3.01 -9.94 10.82
CA ARG A 81 -3.28 -8.93 11.85
C ARG A 81 -3.77 -7.66 11.15
N ALA A 82 -4.85 -7.08 11.66
CA ALA A 82 -5.29 -5.76 11.22
C ALA A 82 -4.15 -4.75 11.43
N ILE A 83 -3.73 -4.10 10.35
CA ILE A 83 -2.71 -3.06 10.42
C ILE A 83 -3.40 -1.75 10.75
N ALA A 84 -3.00 -1.15 11.87
CA ALA A 84 -3.57 0.12 12.28
C ALA A 84 -2.99 1.21 11.39
N TYR A 85 -3.83 2.19 11.04
CA TYR A 85 -3.41 3.32 10.22
C TYR A 85 -2.17 4.06 10.76
N PRO A 86 -2.00 4.24 12.09
CA PRO A 86 -0.78 4.82 12.65
C PRO A 86 0.49 4.01 12.35
N ASP A 87 0.43 2.68 12.32
CA ASP A 87 1.60 1.83 12.06
C ASP A 87 2.12 2.05 10.63
N VAL A 88 1.20 2.25 9.68
CA VAL A 88 1.54 2.61 8.29
C VAL A 88 2.23 3.96 8.22
N LEU A 89 1.72 4.96 8.96
CA LEU A 89 2.32 6.29 8.99
C LEU A 89 3.72 6.27 9.61
N SER A 90 3.92 5.52 10.69
CA SER A 90 5.24 5.32 11.29
C SER A 90 6.22 4.72 10.28
N SER A 91 5.81 3.68 9.54
CA SER A 91 6.67 3.06 8.52
C SER A 91 7.07 4.00 7.37
N ILE A 92 6.37 5.12 7.16
CA ILE A 92 6.72 6.14 6.16
C ILE A 92 7.70 7.18 6.74
N MET A 93 7.66 7.40 8.05
CA MET A 93 8.45 8.43 8.72
C MET A 93 9.83 7.94 9.20
N ASP A 94 9.97 6.64 9.41
CA ASP A 94 11.23 5.96 9.76
C ASP A 94 12.10 5.72 8.53
#